data_AF-A0A7V9L9G6-F1
#
_entry.id   AF-A0A7V9L9G6-F1
#
_cell.length_a   1.000
_cell.length_b   1.000
_cell.length_c   1.000
_cell.angle_alpha   90.00
_cell.angle_beta   90.00
_cell.angle_gamma   90.00
#
_symmetry.space_group_name_H-M   'P 1'
#
loop_
_entity.id
_entity.type
_entity.pdbx_description
1 polymer ?
#
loop_
_entity_poly.entity_id
_entity_poly.type
_entity_poly.pdbx_seq_one_letter_code
_entity_poly.pdbx_strand_id
1 'polypeptide(L)'
;MRIWLLILLVACGDPSASSPPDAGADAPSEVPLGDIGDELRAIPGMSVDERETQIDGYRFFVLSYDQPVDHDTPDTQFRQRMTLLHRDYAAPVVVHNSGYNVSTGGRRSQVTQIVDGNQLSMEHRFFEPSRPDPADWSLLTIAQAAADQHRITQALKARIYPANKFLTTGASKGGMTSLFHRRFYPDDVDGTVAYVAPIDYPADAVQSPTNRYITFLENVGTDPACRQKLKDFQNTALSRRDAMKTRMRDAATFTEILGEDRALEFAIEELPFIFWQYGSQDRCAEIP
;
A
#
# COMPACT_ATOMS: atom_id res chain seq x y z
N MET A 1 -0.17 -24.56 17.08
CA MET A 1 1.21 -24.14 16.73
C MET A 1 1.16 -22.66 16.39
N ARG A 2 1.59 -21.78 17.31
CA ARG A 2 1.52 -20.32 17.12
C ARG A 2 2.72 -19.88 16.27
N ILE A 3 2.49 -19.65 14.98
CA ILE A 3 3.50 -19.08 14.09
C ILE A 3 3.40 -17.56 14.23
N TRP A 4 4.36 -16.97 14.94
CA TRP A 4 4.61 -15.54 14.91
C TRP A 4 5.43 -15.24 13.65
N LEU A 5 4.82 -14.63 12.64
CA LEU A 5 5.55 -14.09 11.50
C LEU A 5 5.94 -12.64 11.82
N LEU A 6 7.19 -12.46 12.26
CA LEU A 6 7.87 -11.16 12.21
C LEU A 6 8.32 -10.90 10.77
N ILE A 7 7.77 -9.85 10.16
CA ILE A 7 8.15 -9.39 8.82
C ILE A 7 9.35 -8.46 8.96
N LEU A 8 10.52 -8.92 8.54
CA LEU A 8 11.68 -8.08 8.25
C LEU A 8 11.92 -8.11 6.74
N LEU A 9 11.51 -7.03 6.07
CA LEU A 9 11.93 -6.74 4.69
C LEU A 9 13.40 -6.34 4.72
N VAL A 10 14.28 -7.26 4.32
CA VAL A 10 15.68 -6.95 4.01
C VAL A 10 15.78 -6.69 2.52
N ALA A 11 15.98 -5.43 2.15
CA ALA A 11 16.36 -5.05 0.79
C ALA A 11 17.88 -5.16 0.67
N CYS A 12 18.36 -6.08 -0.18
CA CYS A 12 19.76 -6.09 -0.59
C CYS A 12 19.96 -4.99 -1.66
N GLY A 13 20.62 -3.90 -1.28
CA GLY A 13 21.11 -2.88 -2.22
C GLY A 13 22.63 -2.90 -2.25
N ASP A 14 23.20 -3.07 -3.45
CA ASP A 14 24.65 -2.93 -3.70
C ASP A 14 25.11 -1.49 -3.40
N PRO A 15 26.22 -1.26 -2.68
CA PRO A 15 26.63 0.07 -2.22
C PRO A 15 27.46 0.89 -3.22
N SER A 16 27.40 0.60 -4.52
CA SER A 16 28.23 1.30 -5.51
C SER A 16 27.41 1.99 -6.59
N ALA A 17 26.92 3.20 -6.29
CA ALA A 17 26.51 4.16 -7.31
C ALA A 17 26.94 5.57 -6.88
N SER A 18 27.82 6.15 -7.69
CA SER A 18 28.38 7.50 -7.60
C SER A 18 27.31 8.60 -7.67
N SER A 19 27.50 9.67 -6.90
CA SER A 19 26.67 10.88 -6.86
C SER A 19 26.46 11.50 -8.25
N PRO A 20 25.23 11.87 -8.64
CA PRO A 20 25.00 12.74 -9.79
C PRO A 20 25.29 14.22 -9.42
N PRO A 21 25.64 15.06 -10.40
CA PRO A 21 26.04 16.45 -10.18
C PRO A 21 24.84 17.34 -9.82
N ASP A 22 25.11 18.32 -8.94
CA ASP A 22 24.21 19.42 -8.57
C ASP A 22 23.69 20.15 -9.81
N ALA A 23 22.38 20.05 -10.06
CA ALA A 23 21.66 20.95 -10.94
C ALA A 23 21.08 22.08 -10.08
N GLY A 24 21.82 23.17 -9.95
CA GLY A 24 21.31 24.43 -9.41
C GLY A 24 20.19 24.95 -10.32
N ALA A 25 18.97 24.99 -9.79
CA ALA A 25 17.85 25.70 -10.38
C ALA A 25 17.57 26.96 -9.54
N ASP A 26 17.54 28.12 -10.21
CA ASP A 26 17.21 29.42 -9.63
C ASP A 26 15.89 29.37 -8.86
N ALA A 27 15.94 29.70 -7.56
CA ALA A 27 14.77 29.78 -6.71
C ALA A 27 14.00 31.10 -6.95
N PRO A 28 12.68 31.07 -7.20
CA PRO A 28 11.84 32.26 -7.10
C PRO A 28 11.78 32.72 -5.64
N SER A 29 11.73 34.04 -5.43
CA SER A 29 11.74 34.69 -4.12
C SER A 29 10.65 34.16 -3.16
N GLU A 30 11.08 33.49 -2.09
CA GLU A 30 10.22 33.00 -1.01
C GLU A 30 9.80 34.13 -0.08
N VAL A 31 8.50 34.37 0.04
CA VAL A 31 7.97 34.81 1.34
C VAL A 31 8.22 33.62 2.28
N PRO A 32 8.97 33.78 3.39
CA PRO A 32 9.19 32.66 4.29
C PRO A 32 7.83 32.15 4.75
N LEU A 33 7.53 30.88 4.45
CA LEU A 33 6.37 30.21 5.03
C LEU A 33 6.52 30.24 6.56
N GLY A 34 5.40 30.35 7.28
CA GLY A 34 5.39 30.40 8.73
C GLY A 34 5.78 29.06 9.38
N ASP A 35 5.41 28.86 10.64
CA ASP A 35 5.52 27.53 11.25
C ASP A 35 4.69 26.51 10.47
N ILE A 36 5.25 25.34 10.14
CA ILE A 36 4.55 24.31 9.37
C ILE A 36 3.25 23.85 10.02
N GLY A 37 3.17 23.81 11.35
CA GLY A 37 1.93 23.46 12.05
C GLY A 37 0.81 24.48 11.78
N ASP A 38 1.15 25.76 11.74
CA ASP A 38 0.19 26.82 11.44
C ASP A 38 -0.20 26.83 9.96
N GLU A 39 0.76 26.59 9.07
CA GLU A 39 0.50 26.44 7.64
C GLU A 39 -0.44 25.28 7.32
N LEU A 40 -0.29 24.15 8.02
CA LEU A 40 -1.20 23.01 7.90
C LEU A 40 -2.61 23.32 8.42
N ARG A 41 -2.72 24.03 9.56
CA ARG A 41 -4.01 24.45 10.13
C ARG A 41 -4.74 25.46 9.25
N ALA A 42 -4.00 26.22 8.44
CA ALA A 42 -4.57 27.16 7.50
C ALA A 42 -5.23 26.50 6.27
N ILE A 43 -5.01 25.19 6.04
CA ILE A 43 -5.67 24.44 4.96
C ILE A 43 -7.15 24.21 5.34
N PRO A 44 -8.13 24.72 4.57
CA PRO A 44 -9.55 24.55 4.90
C PRO A 44 -9.96 23.08 5.00
N GLY A 45 -10.58 22.70 6.12
CA GLY A 45 -11.00 21.32 6.39
C GLY A 45 -9.91 20.42 6.98
N MET A 46 -8.70 20.93 7.22
CA MET A 46 -7.61 20.18 7.86
C MET A 46 -7.65 20.31 9.39
N SER A 47 -7.60 19.18 10.09
CA SER A 47 -7.28 19.09 11.51
C SER A 47 -5.84 18.61 11.69
N VAL A 48 -5.11 19.23 12.62
CA VAL A 48 -3.67 19.01 12.79
C VAL A 48 -3.36 18.63 14.23
N ASP A 49 -2.65 17.52 14.40
CA ASP A 49 -2.19 17.00 15.68
C ASP A 49 -0.70 16.67 15.56
N GLU A 50 0.15 17.54 16.13
CA GLU A 50 1.60 17.34 16.12
C GLU A 50 2.01 16.32 17.19
N ARG A 51 2.89 15.41 16.79
CA ARG A 51 3.37 14.29 17.61
C ARG A 51 4.88 14.26 17.61
N GLU A 52 5.46 13.77 18.71
CA GLU A 52 6.90 13.54 18.78
C GLU A 52 7.32 12.46 17.79
N THR A 53 8.55 12.59 17.27
CA THR A 53 9.18 11.62 16.40
C THR A 53 10.64 11.41 16.80
N GLN A 54 11.13 10.20 16.62
CA GLN A 54 12.54 9.83 16.86
C GLN A 54 13.37 9.91 15.57
N ILE A 55 12.81 10.51 14.51
CA ILE A 55 13.47 10.67 13.22
C ILE A 55 14.10 12.06 13.20
N ASP A 56 15.43 12.11 13.36
CA ASP A 56 16.20 13.34 13.41
C ASP A 56 15.91 14.25 12.20
N GLY A 57 15.69 15.54 12.48
CA GLY A 57 15.41 16.55 11.46
C GLY A 57 13.99 16.53 10.89
N TYR A 58 13.06 15.76 11.48
CA TYR A 58 11.66 15.75 11.07
C TYR A 58 10.72 16.23 12.18
N ARG A 59 9.65 16.88 11.77
CA ARG A 59 8.41 17.06 12.55
C ARG A 59 7.36 16.09 12.05
N PHE A 60 6.52 15.61 12.96
CA PHE A 60 5.53 14.58 12.64
C PHE A 60 4.13 15.04 13.01
N PHE A 61 3.20 14.90 12.07
CA PHE A 61 1.82 15.33 12.23
C PHE A 61 0.88 14.18 11.89
N VAL A 62 -0.09 13.92 12.75
CA VAL A 62 -1.29 13.18 12.41
C VAL A 62 -2.34 14.19 11.98
N LEU A 63 -2.93 13.95 10.82
CA LEU A 63 -3.80 14.88 10.14
C LEU A 63 -5.14 14.21 9.85
N SER A 64 -6.23 14.98 9.86
CA SER A 64 -7.49 14.56 9.26
C SER A 64 -8.04 15.65 8.34
N TYR A 65 -8.57 15.24 7.19
CA TYR A 65 -9.04 16.16 6.17
C TYR A 65 -10.49 15.87 5.80
N ASP A 66 -11.27 16.94 5.62
CA ASP A 66 -12.65 16.85 5.13
C ASP A 66 -12.67 16.46 3.65
N GLN A 67 -13.20 15.26 3.39
CA GLN A 67 -13.33 14.68 2.06
C GLN A 67 -14.81 14.54 1.68
N PRO A 68 -15.18 14.79 0.42
CA PRO A 68 -16.46 14.36 -0.11
C PRO A 68 -16.64 12.85 0.04
N VAL A 69 -17.82 12.43 0.49
CA VAL A 69 -18.20 11.00 0.44
C VAL A 69 -18.23 10.53 -1.03
N ASP A 70 -18.81 11.36 -1.89
CA ASP A 70 -18.85 11.22 -3.34
C ASP A 70 -18.23 12.46 -4.00
N HIS A 71 -17.16 12.28 -4.78
CA HIS A 71 -16.52 13.37 -5.53
C HIS A 71 -17.31 13.86 -6.75
N ASP A 72 -18.26 13.07 -7.27
CA ASP A 72 -19.13 13.48 -8.38
C ASP A 72 -20.29 14.38 -7.89
N THR A 73 -20.72 14.18 -6.65
CA THR A 73 -21.74 15.00 -5.95
C THR A 73 -21.31 15.32 -4.50
N PRO A 74 -20.51 16.38 -4.28
CA PRO A 74 -19.83 16.63 -3.00
C PRO A 74 -20.72 17.28 -1.93
N ASP A 75 -21.87 16.67 -1.64
CA ASP A 75 -22.90 17.22 -0.72
C ASP A 75 -22.65 16.83 0.75
N THR A 76 -21.97 15.70 0.98
CA THR A 76 -21.67 15.18 2.32
C THR A 76 -20.20 14.84 2.45
N GLN A 77 -19.70 14.80 3.69
CA GLN A 77 -18.28 14.66 3.97
C GLN A 77 -17.97 13.57 5.01
N PHE A 78 -16.76 13.04 4.93
CA PHE A 78 -16.15 12.21 5.97
C PHE A 78 -14.73 12.71 6.27
N ARG A 79 -14.17 12.29 7.40
CA ARG A 79 -12.80 12.61 7.79
C ARG A 79 -11.84 11.52 7.32
N GLN A 80 -10.91 11.88 6.45
CA GLN A 80 -9.84 10.96 6.03
C GLN A 80 -8.55 11.27 6.80
N ARG A 81 -7.95 10.24 7.38
CA ARG A 81 -6.70 10.32 8.13
C ARG A 81 -5.48 10.27 7.20
N MET A 82 -4.49 11.06 7.54
CA MET A 82 -3.16 11.03 6.93
C MET A 82 -2.10 11.35 7.97
N THR A 83 -0.84 11.17 7.61
CA THR A 83 0.28 11.63 8.43
C THR A 83 1.29 12.37 7.56
N LEU A 84 1.99 13.34 8.15
CA LEU A 84 3.05 14.08 7.49
C LEU A 84 4.32 13.99 8.31
N LEU A 85 5.39 13.50 7.69
CA LEU A 85 6.76 13.73 8.12
C LEU A 85 7.28 14.93 7.34
N HIS A 86 7.34 16.08 7.98
CA HIS A 86 7.89 17.30 7.42
C HIS A 86 9.36 17.44 7.83
N ARG A 87 10.24 17.64 6.85
CA ARG A 87 11.66 17.88 7.04
C ARG A 87 11.99 19.34 6.76
N ASP A 88 11.61 19.80 5.58
CA ASP A 88 12.05 21.09 5.03
C ASP A 88 11.12 21.52 3.89
N TYR A 89 10.92 22.83 3.71
CA TYR A 89 10.04 23.38 2.68
C TYR A 89 10.58 23.21 1.25
N ALA A 90 11.90 23.10 1.06
CA ALA A 90 12.52 22.91 -0.25
C ALA A 90 12.70 21.42 -0.62
N ALA A 91 12.57 20.50 0.34
CA ALA A 91 12.74 19.07 0.09
C ALA A 91 11.58 18.48 -0.76
N PRO A 92 11.85 17.49 -1.64
CA PRO A 92 10.80 16.84 -2.41
C PRO A 92 9.76 16.16 -1.50
N VAL A 93 8.54 15.98 -2.00
CA VAL A 93 7.44 15.39 -1.24
C VAL A 93 7.14 13.99 -1.77
N VAL A 94 7.18 12.98 -0.91
CA VAL A 94 6.76 11.62 -1.22
C VAL A 94 5.36 11.37 -0.69
N VAL A 95 4.41 11.15 -1.60
CA VAL A 95 3.05 10.69 -1.31
C VAL A 95 3.05 9.17 -1.19
N HIS A 96 3.06 8.68 0.04
CA HIS A 96 2.95 7.26 0.36
C HIS A 96 1.48 6.84 0.47
N ASN A 97 0.95 6.23 -0.57
CA ASN A 97 -0.38 5.66 -0.58
C ASN A 97 -0.37 4.29 0.10
N SER A 98 -0.96 4.18 1.30
CA SER A 98 -0.98 2.90 2.03
C SER A 98 -1.79 1.83 1.30
N GLY A 99 -2.92 2.23 0.68
CA GLY A 99 -3.94 1.30 0.20
C GLY A 99 -4.78 0.65 1.31
N TYR A 100 -4.44 0.89 2.58
CA TYR A 100 -5.04 0.27 3.76
C TYR A 100 -5.17 1.33 4.88
N ASN A 101 -5.07 0.90 6.14
CA ASN A 101 -4.82 1.78 7.28
C ASN A 101 -3.45 2.46 7.16
N VAL A 102 -3.34 3.67 7.70
CA VAL A 102 -2.05 4.36 7.90
C VAL A 102 -1.56 4.18 9.34
N SER A 103 -0.26 3.97 9.51
CA SER A 103 0.37 4.00 10.82
C SER A 103 0.40 5.42 11.37
N THR A 104 0.05 5.60 12.64
CA THR A 104 0.28 6.85 13.39
C THR A 104 1.63 6.86 14.11
N GLY A 105 2.45 5.81 13.98
CA GLY A 105 3.88 5.85 14.26
C GLY A 105 4.62 6.19 12.97
N GLY A 106 5.13 7.43 12.85
CA GLY A 106 5.80 7.92 11.65
C GLY A 106 6.98 7.05 11.24
N ARG A 107 7.05 6.67 9.96
CA ARG A 107 8.19 5.98 9.35
C ARG A 107 8.41 6.45 7.92
N ARG A 108 9.67 6.62 7.54
CA ARG A 108 10.06 6.93 6.17
C ARG A 108 10.00 5.68 5.30
N SER A 109 9.28 5.77 4.19
CA SER A 109 9.30 4.81 3.09
C SER A 109 10.70 4.75 2.47
N GLN A 110 11.01 3.69 1.72
CA GLN A 110 12.29 3.57 1.02
C GLN A 110 12.52 4.78 0.09
N VAL A 111 11.50 5.22 -0.64
CA VAL A 111 11.59 6.35 -1.57
C VAL A 111 11.92 7.64 -0.81
N THR A 112 11.27 7.88 0.33
CA THR A 112 11.55 9.04 1.18
C THR A 112 12.97 9.04 1.72
N GLN A 113 13.53 7.86 2.04
CA GLN A 113 14.93 7.75 2.48
C GLN A 113 15.89 8.06 1.33
N ILE A 114 15.62 7.58 0.11
CA ILE A 114 16.46 7.80 -1.07
C ILE A 114 16.55 9.28 -1.43
N VAL A 115 15.41 9.98 -1.46
CA VAL A 115 15.35 11.40 -1.84
C VAL A 115 15.50 12.35 -0.65
N ASP A 116 15.63 11.79 0.56
CA ASP A 116 15.71 12.51 1.82
C ASP A 116 14.60 13.58 1.96
N GLY A 117 13.38 13.20 1.57
CA GLY A 117 12.26 14.13 1.36
C GLY A 117 11.31 14.26 2.54
N ASN A 118 10.29 15.10 2.36
CA ASN A 118 9.05 15.07 3.13
C ASN A 118 8.25 13.79 2.79
N GLN A 119 7.38 13.33 3.69
CA GLN A 119 6.47 12.22 3.38
C GLN A 119 5.05 12.47 3.89
N LEU A 120 4.11 12.41 2.96
CA LEU A 120 2.68 12.38 3.23
C LEU A 120 2.18 10.94 3.10
N SER A 121 1.74 10.32 4.19
CA SER A 121 1.14 8.98 4.14
C SER A 121 -0.37 9.06 4.23
N MET A 122 -1.09 8.50 3.27
CA MET A 122 -2.56 8.57 3.21
C MET A 122 -3.21 7.24 3.62
N GLU A 123 -4.23 7.31 4.47
CA GLU A 123 -5.13 6.19 4.73
C GLU A 123 -6.14 6.06 3.59
N HIS A 124 -6.43 4.84 3.19
CA HIS A 124 -7.40 4.60 2.12
C HIS A 124 -8.84 4.76 2.64
N ARG A 125 -9.74 5.36 1.85
CA ARG A 125 -11.17 5.40 2.20
C ARG A 125 -11.70 4.00 2.53
N PHE A 126 -12.67 3.94 3.45
CA PHE A 126 -13.26 2.71 4.01
C PHE A 126 -12.38 1.89 4.95
N PHE A 127 -11.15 2.32 5.25
CA PHE A 127 -10.37 1.84 6.39
C PHE A 127 -10.64 2.73 7.60
N GLU A 128 -10.85 2.16 8.78
CA GLU A 128 -11.19 2.95 9.97
C GLU A 128 -9.98 3.70 10.53
N PRO A 129 -10.14 5.00 10.91
CA PRO A 129 -11.38 5.76 11.02
C PRO A 129 -11.81 6.50 9.73
N SER A 130 -11.07 6.36 8.63
CA SER A 130 -11.33 6.99 7.32
C SER A 130 -12.49 6.36 6.52
N ARG A 131 -13.68 6.25 7.11
CA ARG A 131 -14.87 5.67 6.45
C ARG A 131 -16.09 6.61 6.55
N PRO A 132 -16.82 6.85 5.44
CA PRO A 132 -18.12 7.50 5.49
C PRO A 132 -19.09 6.81 6.46
N ASP A 133 -19.95 7.58 7.13
CA ASP A 133 -20.99 7.07 8.00
C ASP A 133 -22.35 7.69 7.61
N PRO A 134 -23.31 6.90 7.10
CA PRO A 134 -23.23 5.45 6.86
C PRO A 134 -22.26 5.06 5.73
N ALA A 135 -21.71 3.85 5.79
CA ALA A 135 -20.81 3.34 4.77
C ALA A 135 -21.58 2.84 3.53
N ASP A 136 -21.53 3.60 2.44
CA ASP A 136 -22.00 3.15 1.12
C ASP A 136 -20.86 2.51 0.33
N TRP A 137 -20.82 1.18 0.30
CA TRP A 137 -19.78 0.42 -0.39
C TRP A 137 -19.78 0.60 -1.91
N SER A 138 -20.85 1.14 -2.51
CA SER A 138 -20.85 1.49 -3.94
C SER A 138 -19.86 2.61 -4.28
N LEU A 139 -19.48 3.42 -3.27
CA LEU A 139 -18.49 4.50 -3.37
C LEU A 139 -17.06 4.06 -3.02
N LEU A 140 -16.84 2.77 -2.74
CA LEU A 140 -15.51 2.18 -2.66
C LEU A 140 -15.01 1.84 -4.08
N THR A 141 -14.72 2.89 -4.85
CA THR A 141 -14.23 2.75 -6.22
C THR A 141 -12.80 3.27 -6.36
N ILE A 142 -12.10 2.81 -7.40
CA ILE A 142 -10.76 3.29 -7.74
C ILE A 142 -10.78 4.80 -8.01
N ALA A 143 -11.78 5.30 -8.74
CA ALA A 143 -11.89 6.71 -9.10
C ALA A 143 -12.08 7.60 -7.87
N GLN A 144 -12.97 7.19 -6.95
CA GLN A 144 -13.22 7.92 -5.71
C GLN A 144 -11.98 7.97 -4.80
N ALA A 145 -11.26 6.85 -4.66
CA ALA A 145 -10.00 6.82 -3.90
C ALA A 145 -8.89 7.67 -4.56
N ALA A 146 -8.82 7.68 -5.90
CA ALA A 146 -7.89 8.56 -6.62
C ALA A 146 -8.23 10.04 -6.44
N ALA A 147 -9.51 10.39 -6.40
CA ALA A 147 -9.98 11.75 -6.18
C ALA A 147 -9.68 12.25 -4.76
N ASP A 148 -9.79 11.37 -3.74
CA ASP A 148 -9.32 11.67 -2.38
C ASP A 148 -7.83 12.06 -2.38
N GLN A 149 -7.01 11.22 -3.03
CA GLN A 149 -5.55 11.39 -3.11
C GLN A 149 -5.20 12.68 -3.86
N HIS A 150 -5.90 12.99 -4.94
CA HIS A 150 -5.77 14.22 -5.69
C HIS A 150 -6.04 15.44 -4.82
N ARG A 151 -7.21 15.47 -4.16
CA ARG A 151 -7.62 16.61 -3.34
C ARG A 151 -6.63 16.91 -2.23
N ILE A 152 -6.15 15.89 -1.52
CA ILE A 152 -5.13 16.07 -0.46
C ILE A 152 -3.81 16.55 -1.06
N THR A 153 -3.34 15.92 -2.14
CA THR A 153 -2.06 16.27 -2.78
C THR A 153 -2.08 17.73 -3.25
N GLN A 154 -3.17 18.16 -3.87
CA GLN A 154 -3.34 19.54 -4.33
C GLN A 154 -3.43 20.54 -3.17
N ALA A 155 -4.12 20.19 -2.07
CA ALA A 155 -4.19 21.04 -0.89
C ALA A 155 -2.79 21.34 -0.31
N LEU A 156 -1.94 20.30 -0.18
CA LEU A 156 -0.57 20.48 0.30
C LEU A 156 0.33 21.18 -0.72
N LYS A 157 0.21 20.84 -2.01
CA LYS A 157 0.99 21.48 -3.08
C LYS A 157 0.68 22.98 -3.15
N ALA A 158 -0.59 23.37 -3.16
CA ALA A 158 -0.98 24.76 -3.27
C ALA A 158 -0.55 25.62 -2.08
N ARG A 159 -0.59 25.08 -0.85
CA ARG A 159 -0.32 25.86 0.36
C ARG A 159 1.11 25.73 0.89
N ILE A 160 1.66 24.52 0.88
CA ILE A 160 2.87 24.18 1.62
C ILE A 160 4.07 23.99 0.68
N TYR A 161 3.87 23.34 -0.46
CA TYR A 161 4.96 22.88 -1.33
C TYR A 161 4.74 23.26 -2.81
N PRO A 162 4.53 24.55 -3.14
CA PRO A 162 4.13 24.96 -4.49
C PRO A 162 5.21 24.75 -5.56
N ALA A 163 6.49 24.80 -5.16
CA ALA A 163 7.64 24.68 -6.06
C ALA A 163 8.26 23.26 -6.07
N ASN A 164 7.79 22.36 -5.20
CA ASN A 164 8.45 21.09 -4.95
C ASN A 164 8.12 20.04 -5.99
N LYS A 165 9.04 19.08 -6.11
CA LYS A 165 8.80 17.83 -6.83
C LYS A 165 8.03 16.84 -5.97
N PHE A 166 7.07 16.15 -6.57
CA PHE A 166 6.21 15.18 -5.93
C PHE A 166 6.44 13.78 -6.52
N LEU A 167 6.66 12.80 -5.65
CA LEU A 167 6.73 11.39 -6.02
C LEU A 167 5.59 10.64 -5.33
N THR A 168 5.03 9.62 -5.95
CA THR A 168 4.09 8.71 -5.27
C THR A 168 4.65 7.30 -5.15
N THR A 169 4.33 6.62 -4.05
CA THR A 169 4.80 5.27 -3.77
C THR A 169 3.77 4.49 -2.94
N GLY A 170 3.85 3.16 -3.03
CA GLY A 170 3.12 2.24 -2.15
C GLY A 170 3.45 0.79 -2.49
N ALA A 171 3.02 -0.13 -1.63
CA ALA A 171 3.23 -1.57 -1.80
C ALA A 171 1.91 -2.33 -1.83
N SER A 172 1.83 -3.40 -2.63
CA SER A 172 0.63 -4.22 -2.77
C SER A 172 -0.56 -3.36 -3.21
N LYS A 173 -1.67 -3.34 -2.47
CA LYS A 173 -2.79 -2.42 -2.76
C LYS A 173 -2.36 -0.95 -2.76
N GLY A 174 -1.40 -0.54 -1.93
CA GLY A 174 -0.81 0.80 -1.96
C GLY A 174 -0.04 1.10 -3.26
N GLY A 175 0.58 0.08 -3.84
CA GLY A 175 1.22 0.16 -5.16
C GLY A 175 0.18 0.34 -6.26
N MET A 176 -0.90 -0.44 -6.21
CA MET A 176 -2.03 -0.28 -7.13
C MET A 176 -2.64 1.11 -7.03
N THR A 177 -2.93 1.59 -5.82
CA THR A 177 -3.55 2.91 -5.62
C THR A 177 -2.64 4.05 -6.07
N SER A 178 -1.30 3.90 -5.96
CA SER A 178 -0.35 4.86 -6.54
C SER A 178 -0.40 4.90 -8.06
N LEU A 179 -0.51 3.75 -8.72
CA LEU A 179 -0.67 3.66 -10.17
C LEU A 179 -2.03 4.21 -10.63
N PHE A 180 -3.09 3.93 -9.88
CA PHE A 180 -4.43 4.44 -10.17
C PHE A 180 -4.51 5.96 -9.98
N HIS A 181 -3.93 6.50 -8.91
CA HIS A 181 -3.79 7.94 -8.72
C HIS A 181 -3.12 8.59 -9.93
N ARG A 182 -1.97 8.06 -10.37
CA ARG A 182 -1.25 8.57 -11.55
C ARG A 182 -2.05 8.45 -12.85
N ARG A 183 -2.88 7.42 -12.98
CA ARG A 183 -3.75 7.21 -14.14
C ARG A 183 -4.83 8.30 -14.25
N PHE A 184 -5.49 8.62 -13.13
CA PHE A 184 -6.58 9.61 -13.12
C PHE A 184 -6.06 11.06 -13.05
N TYR A 185 -4.98 11.29 -12.30
CA TYR A 185 -4.42 12.62 -12.03
C TYR A 185 -2.92 12.65 -12.36
N PRO A 186 -2.57 12.61 -13.65
CA PRO A 186 -1.19 12.52 -14.07
C PRO A 186 -0.32 13.70 -13.60
N ASP A 187 -0.89 14.91 -13.51
CA ASP A 187 -0.13 16.12 -13.21
C ASP A 187 0.11 16.34 -11.71
N ASP A 188 -0.43 15.46 -10.85
CA ASP A 188 -0.25 15.55 -9.40
C ASP A 188 1.19 15.24 -8.97
N VAL A 189 1.89 14.38 -9.72
CA VAL A 189 3.22 13.85 -9.34
C VAL A 189 4.18 13.74 -10.53
N ASP A 190 5.45 14.06 -10.27
CA ASP A 190 6.55 13.97 -11.22
C ASP A 190 7.01 12.51 -11.45
N GLY A 191 6.72 11.59 -10.53
CA GLY A 191 7.10 10.19 -10.67
C GLY A 191 6.32 9.23 -9.76
N THR A 192 6.29 7.95 -10.14
CA THR A 192 5.61 6.88 -9.40
C THR A 192 6.53 5.68 -9.24
N VAL A 193 6.70 5.22 -7.99
CA VAL A 193 7.43 3.99 -7.66
C VAL A 193 6.46 3.02 -6.99
N ALA A 194 5.90 2.09 -7.75
CA ALA A 194 4.92 1.13 -7.26
C ALA A 194 5.57 -0.23 -6.97
N TYR A 195 5.52 -0.68 -5.72
CA TYR A 195 6.07 -1.97 -5.31
C TYR A 195 4.99 -3.04 -5.34
N VAL A 196 5.31 -4.20 -5.94
CA VAL A 196 4.49 -5.42 -5.91
C VAL A 196 2.99 -5.16 -6.10
N ALA A 197 2.62 -4.31 -7.06
CA ALA A 197 1.23 -3.90 -7.29
C ALA A 197 0.46 -4.97 -8.09
N PRO A 198 -0.39 -5.80 -7.47
CA PRO A 198 -1.03 -6.91 -8.17
C PRO A 198 -2.21 -6.38 -8.99
N ILE A 199 -2.03 -6.22 -10.29
CA ILE A 199 -3.10 -5.82 -11.21
C ILE A 199 -3.56 -7.06 -11.98
N ASP A 200 -4.84 -7.41 -11.80
CA ASP A 200 -5.52 -8.42 -12.58
C ASP A 200 -6.00 -7.85 -13.91
N TYR A 201 -5.84 -8.62 -14.96
CA TYR A 201 -6.43 -8.35 -16.27
C TYR A 201 -7.52 -9.37 -16.58
N PRO A 202 -8.44 -9.07 -17.51
CA PRO A 202 -9.41 -10.06 -17.98
C PRO A 202 -8.77 -11.38 -18.47
N ALA A 203 -7.54 -11.32 -18.98
CA ALA A 203 -6.77 -12.49 -19.40
C ALA A 203 -6.37 -13.42 -18.24
N ASP A 204 -6.42 -12.94 -17.00
CA ASP A 204 -6.16 -13.71 -15.77
C ASP A 204 -7.43 -14.35 -15.19
N ALA A 205 -8.55 -14.26 -15.90
CA ALA A 205 -9.76 -14.97 -15.52
C ALA A 205 -9.50 -16.49 -15.40
N VAL A 206 -10.23 -17.11 -14.46
CA VAL A 206 -10.20 -18.56 -14.24
C VAL A 206 -10.52 -19.27 -15.56
N GLN A 207 -9.71 -20.28 -15.92
CA GLN A 207 -9.77 -21.06 -17.19
C GLN A 207 -9.25 -20.36 -18.47
N SER A 208 -8.68 -19.16 -18.37
CA SER A 208 -7.98 -18.57 -19.51
C SER A 208 -6.72 -19.38 -19.85
N PRO A 209 -6.49 -19.77 -21.13
CA PRO A 209 -5.25 -20.46 -21.53
C PRO A 209 -4.02 -19.56 -21.41
N THR A 210 -4.20 -18.25 -21.24
CA THR A 210 -3.15 -17.25 -21.03
C THR A 210 -3.16 -16.70 -19.61
N ASN A 211 -3.76 -17.42 -18.65
CA ASN A 211 -3.79 -16.99 -17.25
C ASN A 211 -2.35 -16.88 -16.72
N ARG A 212 -1.92 -15.67 -16.37
CA ARG A 212 -0.53 -15.41 -15.96
C ARG A 212 -0.17 -16.11 -14.66
N TYR A 213 -1.13 -16.27 -13.75
CA TYR A 213 -0.92 -16.95 -12.46
C TYR A 213 -0.69 -18.45 -12.65
N ILE A 214 -1.51 -19.10 -13.47
CA ILE A 214 -1.32 -20.52 -13.81
C ILE A 214 0.02 -20.71 -14.52
N THR A 215 0.30 -19.89 -15.53
CA THR A 215 1.56 -19.93 -16.27
C THR A 215 2.77 -19.76 -15.34
N PHE A 216 2.69 -18.82 -14.40
CA PHE A 216 3.74 -18.63 -13.39
C PHE A 216 3.91 -19.88 -12.52
N LEU A 217 2.84 -20.41 -11.92
CA LEU A 217 2.89 -21.57 -11.04
C LEU A 217 3.37 -22.84 -11.74
N GLU A 218 3.15 -22.98 -13.04
CA GLU A 218 3.65 -24.11 -13.84
C GLU A 218 5.16 -24.03 -14.15
N ASN A 219 5.75 -22.84 -14.08
CA ASN A 219 7.12 -22.57 -14.54
C ASN A 219 8.07 -22.04 -13.46
N VAL A 220 7.55 -21.58 -12.31
CA VAL A 220 8.37 -21.01 -11.23
C VAL A 220 9.30 -22.07 -10.60
N GLY A 221 10.54 -21.66 -10.30
CA GLY A 221 11.59 -22.54 -9.81
C GLY A 221 12.26 -23.38 -10.90
N THR A 222 13.45 -23.90 -10.59
CA THR A 222 14.27 -24.74 -11.47
C THR A 222 13.97 -26.23 -11.37
N ASP A 223 13.31 -26.69 -10.30
CA ASP A 223 12.98 -28.10 -10.08
C ASP A 223 11.49 -28.40 -10.33
N PRO A 224 11.15 -29.11 -11.42
CA PRO A 224 9.77 -29.52 -11.68
C PRO A 224 9.23 -30.50 -10.61
N ALA A 225 10.09 -31.29 -9.96
CA ALA A 225 9.65 -32.18 -8.89
C ALA A 225 9.10 -31.39 -7.70
N CYS A 226 9.63 -30.19 -7.45
CA CYS A 226 9.10 -29.33 -6.41
C CYS A 226 7.67 -28.85 -6.68
N ARG A 227 7.41 -28.41 -7.92
CA ARG A 227 6.05 -28.03 -8.35
C ARG A 227 5.10 -29.21 -8.29
N GLN A 228 5.56 -30.40 -8.67
CA GLN A 228 4.76 -31.62 -8.56
C GLN A 228 4.45 -31.96 -7.11
N LYS A 229 5.41 -31.82 -6.19
CA LYS A 229 5.22 -32.08 -4.76
C LYS A 229 4.17 -31.15 -4.13
N LEU A 230 4.14 -29.87 -4.51
CA LEU A 230 3.07 -28.95 -4.11
C LEU A 230 1.70 -29.46 -4.58
N LYS A 231 1.58 -29.86 -5.86
CA LYS A 231 0.32 -30.40 -6.42
C LYS A 231 -0.11 -31.69 -5.73
N ASP A 232 0.82 -32.61 -5.49
CA ASP A 232 0.56 -33.88 -4.80
C ASP A 232 0.12 -33.64 -3.35
N PHE A 233 0.72 -32.66 -2.68
CA PHE A 233 0.29 -32.26 -1.34
C PHE A 233 -1.14 -31.69 -1.35
N GLN A 234 -1.48 -30.81 -2.30
CA GLN A 234 -2.85 -30.28 -2.44
C GLN A 234 -3.85 -31.42 -2.62
N ASN A 235 -3.60 -32.34 -3.56
CA ASN A 235 -4.46 -33.52 -3.79
C ASN A 235 -4.60 -34.39 -2.54
N THR A 236 -3.50 -34.63 -1.82
CA THR A 236 -3.50 -35.42 -0.60
C THR A 236 -4.29 -34.74 0.52
N ALA A 237 -4.12 -33.42 0.70
CA ALA A 237 -4.84 -32.66 1.71
C ALA A 237 -6.34 -32.62 1.42
N LEU A 238 -6.73 -32.39 0.16
CA LEU A 238 -8.13 -32.37 -0.28
C LEU A 238 -8.79 -33.76 -0.18
N SER A 239 -8.09 -34.83 -0.54
CA SER A 239 -8.63 -36.20 -0.37
C SER A 239 -8.83 -36.59 1.10
N ARG A 240 -8.12 -35.93 2.03
CA ARG A 240 -8.25 -36.10 3.49
C ARG A 240 -9.12 -35.03 4.13
N ARG A 241 -10.07 -34.46 3.37
CA ARG A 241 -10.94 -33.34 3.76
C ARG A 241 -11.43 -33.39 5.20
N ASP A 242 -12.07 -34.48 5.62
CA ASP A 242 -12.68 -34.56 6.96
C ASP A 242 -11.65 -34.55 8.10
N ALA A 243 -10.49 -35.18 7.88
CA ALA A 243 -9.39 -35.13 8.83
C ALA A 243 -8.79 -33.72 8.89
N MET A 244 -8.68 -33.02 7.76
CA MET A 244 -8.19 -31.63 7.71
C MET A 244 -9.15 -30.66 8.37
N LYS A 245 -10.47 -30.78 8.12
CA LYS A 245 -11.50 -29.96 8.79
C LYS A 245 -11.46 -30.16 10.31
N THR A 246 -11.24 -31.38 10.79
CA THR A 246 -11.04 -31.62 12.23
C THR A 246 -9.87 -30.80 12.78
N ARG A 247 -8.71 -30.83 12.12
CA ARG A 247 -7.55 -30.03 12.53
C ARG A 247 -7.80 -28.52 12.44
N MET A 248 -8.56 -28.07 11.45
CA MET A 248 -8.93 -26.67 11.31
C MET A 248 -9.81 -26.20 12.47
N ARG A 249 -10.81 -27.00 12.88
CA ARG A 249 -11.68 -26.70 14.03
C ARG A 249 -10.93 -26.59 15.35
N ASP A 250 -9.85 -27.34 15.51
CA ASP A 250 -8.98 -27.22 16.69
C ASP A 250 -8.25 -25.86 16.74
N ALA A 251 -8.14 -25.15 15.61
CA ALA A 251 -7.45 -23.86 15.50
C ALA A 251 -8.39 -22.65 15.47
N ALA A 252 -9.55 -22.74 14.81
CA ALA A 252 -10.48 -21.62 14.62
C ALA A 252 -11.90 -22.07 14.25
N THR A 253 -12.85 -21.13 14.29
CA THR A 253 -14.21 -21.26 13.77
C THR A 253 -14.33 -20.62 12.38
N PHE A 254 -15.14 -21.22 11.50
CA PHE A 254 -15.26 -20.81 10.09
C PHE A 254 -16.72 -20.53 9.71
N THR A 255 -17.33 -19.51 10.32
CA THR A 255 -18.78 -19.24 10.17
C THR A 255 -19.11 -17.93 9.47
N GLU A 256 -18.16 -17.00 9.31
CA GLU A 256 -18.50 -15.63 8.90
C GLU A 256 -18.50 -15.39 7.40
N ILE A 257 -17.48 -15.87 6.66
CA ILE A 257 -17.27 -15.48 5.25
C ILE A 257 -17.50 -16.67 4.31
N LEU A 258 -16.65 -17.68 4.38
CA LEU A 258 -16.62 -18.76 3.38
C LEU A 258 -17.35 -20.03 3.85
N GLY A 259 -17.48 -20.22 5.16
CA GLY A 259 -17.80 -21.53 5.74
C GLY A 259 -16.57 -22.44 5.81
N GLU A 260 -16.63 -23.46 6.66
CA GLU A 260 -15.53 -24.41 6.91
C GLU A 260 -14.99 -25.06 5.62
N ASP A 261 -15.90 -25.55 4.77
CA ASP A 261 -15.54 -26.38 3.63
C ASP A 261 -14.76 -25.57 2.56
N ARG A 262 -15.27 -24.37 2.22
CA ARG A 262 -14.59 -23.45 1.30
C ARG A 262 -13.32 -22.85 1.90
N ALA A 263 -13.27 -22.64 3.22
CA ALA A 263 -12.06 -22.17 3.87
C ALA A 263 -10.92 -23.19 3.75
N LEU A 264 -11.23 -24.49 3.86
CA LEU A 264 -10.25 -25.55 3.64
C LEU A 264 -9.76 -25.56 2.19
N GLU A 265 -10.69 -25.52 1.22
CA GLU A 265 -10.34 -25.47 -0.20
C GLU A 265 -9.45 -24.26 -0.50
N PHE A 266 -9.86 -23.06 -0.08
CA PHE A 266 -9.10 -21.84 -0.29
C PHE A 266 -7.69 -21.92 0.29
N ALA A 267 -7.54 -22.40 1.53
CA ALA A 267 -6.24 -22.55 2.17
C ALA A 267 -5.30 -23.53 1.44
N ILE A 268 -5.85 -24.59 0.85
CA ILE A 268 -5.06 -25.57 0.10
C ILE A 268 -4.74 -25.05 -1.31
N GLU A 269 -5.71 -24.46 -2.01
CA GLU A 269 -5.53 -23.95 -3.38
C GLU A 269 -4.55 -22.77 -3.44
N GLU A 270 -4.54 -21.91 -2.41
CA GLU A 270 -3.61 -20.78 -2.31
C GLU A 270 -2.16 -21.20 -1.96
N LEU A 271 -1.94 -22.43 -1.49
CA LEU A 271 -0.64 -22.86 -0.98
C LEU A 271 0.51 -22.66 -1.98
N PRO A 272 0.43 -23.06 -3.26
CA PRO A 272 1.52 -22.85 -4.21
C PRO A 272 1.83 -21.37 -4.39
N PHE A 273 0.80 -20.52 -4.44
CA PHE A 273 0.99 -19.08 -4.57
C PHE A 273 1.71 -18.50 -3.36
N ILE A 274 1.24 -18.79 -2.14
CA ILE A 274 1.86 -18.34 -0.89
C ILE A 274 3.30 -18.86 -0.75
N PHE A 275 3.54 -20.12 -1.12
CA PHE A 275 4.87 -20.74 -1.08
C PHE A 275 5.88 -19.94 -1.91
N TRP A 276 5.54 -19.62 -3.16
CA TRP A 276 6.43 -18.88 -4.06
C TRP A 276 6.44 -17.37 -3.80
N GLN A 277 5.40 -16.81 -3.17
CA GLN A 277 5.36 -15.41 -2.79
C GLN A 277 6.34 -15.08 -1.66
N TYR A 278 6.51 -15.99 -0.70
CA TYR A 278 7.31 -15.76 0.52
C TYR A 278 8.46 -16.74 0.70
N GLY A 279 8.74 -17.57 -0.30
CA GLY A 279 9.74 -18.62 -0.22
C GLY A 279 10.45 -18.85 -1.55
N SER A 280 11.42 -19.74 -1.49
CA SER A 280 12.16 -20.24 -2.65
C SER A 280 12.03 -21.76 -2.72
N GLN A 281 12.58 -22.33 -3.79
CA GLN A 281 12.68 -23.76 -3.97
C GLN A 281 13.45 -24.48 -2.84
N ASP A 282 14.29 -23.76 -2.08
CA ASP A 282 15.04 -24.34 -0.96
C ASP A 282 14.10 -24.91 0.13
N ARG A 283 12.86 -24.39 0.20
CA ARG A 283 11.83 -24.86 1.14
C ARG A 283 11.09 -26.10 0.66
N CYS A 284 11.41 -26.64 -0.51
CA CYS A 284 10.69 -27.79 -1.05
C CYS A 284 10.80 -29.06 -0.19
N ALA A 285 11.90 -29.16 0.56
CA ALA A 285 12.12 -30.24 1.52
C ALA A 285 11.12 -30.19 2.69
N GLU A 286 10.52 -29.02 2.99
CA GLU A 286 9.53 -28.85 4.06
C GLU A 286 8.14 -29.37 3.66
N ILE A 287 7.88 -29.54 2.36
CA ILE A 287 6.60 -30.08 1.88
C ILE A 287 6.57 -31.56 2.26
N PRO A 288 5.50 -32.08 2.89
CA PRO A 288 5.38 -33.50 3.22
C PRO A 288 5.37 -34.44 2.01
#